data_AF-A0A3C0QW60-F1
#
_entry.id   AF-A0A3C0QW60-F1
#
_cell.length_a   1.000
_cell.length_b   1.000
_cell.length_c   1.000
_cell.angle_alpha   90.00
_cell.angle_beta   90.00
_cell.angle_gamma   90.00
#
_symmetry.space_group_name_H-M   'P 1'
#
loop_
_entity.id
_entity.type
_entity.pdbx_description
1 polymer ?
#
loop_
_entity_poly.entity_id
_entity_poly.type
_entity_poly.pdbx_seq_one_letter_code
_entity_poly.pdbx_strand_id
1 'polypeptide(L)'
;MFFITKKIKAHKLLIFAMVFALSCLEKNEQQVYRLKKDELALLQPGDIILRKGTGSLSQAIDNYLDPWLSVSHIGILSRNADGSWVVIHSISKHLSEADGLQQVDLHRFVSE
;
A
#
# COMPACT_ATOMS: atom_id res chain seq x y z
N MET A 1 0.94 14.72 -40.50
CA MET A 1 -0.13 15.23 -39.61
C MET A 1 -1.33 14.30 -39.75
N PHE A 2 -1.46 13.29 -38.88
CA PHE A 2 -2.56 12.32 -38.95
C PHE A 2 -3.69 12.79 -38.04
N PHE A 3 -4.76 13.35 -38.63
CA PHE A 3 -6.01 13.58 -37.93
C PHE A 3 -6.88 12.33 -38.05
N ILE A 4 -7.08 11.63 -36.93
CA ILE A 4 -8.06 10.55 -36.84
C ILE A 4 -9.43 11.20 -36.55
N THR A 5 -10.26 11.37 -37.57
CA THR A 5 -11.65 11.88 -37.45
C THR A 5 -12.70 10.79 -37.65
N LYS A 6 -12.48 9.58 -37.11
CA LYS A 6 -13.56 8.58 -37.08
C LYS A 6 -14.56 8.96 -35.98
N LYS A 7 -15.79 9.34 -36.37
CA LYS A 7 -16.92 9.54 -35.45
C LYS A 7 -17.15 8.25 -34.65
N ILE A 8 -16.69 8.23 -33.39
CA ILE A 8 -16.98 7.16 -32.45
C ILE A 8 -18.47 7.27 -32.12
N LYS A 9 -19.25 6.24 -32.48
CA LYS A 9 -20.69 6.21 -32.14
C LYS A 9 -20.84 6.15 -30.63
N ALA A 10 -21.79 6.91 -30.07
CA ALA A 10 -21.99 7.05 -28.63
C ALA A 10 -22.10 5.71 -27.87
N HIS A 11 -22.69 4.68 -28.48
CA HIS A 11 -22.75 3.35 -27.87
C HIS A 11 -21.38 2.70 -27.66
N LYS A 12 -20.40 2.95 -28.54
CA LYS A 12 -19.03 2.43 -28.38
C LYS A 12 -18.29 3.15 -27.25
N LEU A 13 -18.51 4.45 -27.10
CA LEU A 13 -17.99 5.22 -25.98
C LEU A 13 -18.62 4.77 -24.65
N LEU A 14 -19.94 4.50 -24.65
CA LEU A 14 -20.66 4.00 -23.50
C LEU A 14 -20.17 2.59 -23.08
N ILE A 15 -19.97 1.68 -24.04
CA ILE A 15 -19.42 0.35 -23.77
C ILE A 15 -18.00 0.46 -23.21
N PHE A 16 -17.15 1.32 -23.78
CA PHE A 16 -15.80 1.53 -23.26
C PHE A 16 -15.80 2.10 -21.83
N ALA A 17 -16.64 3.10 -21.55
CA ALA A 17 -16.77 3.67 -20.21
C ALA A 17 -17.31 2.65 -19.20
N MET A 18 -18.26 1.80 -19.62
CA MET A 18 -18.82 0.75 -18.78
C MET A 18 -17.77 -0.34 -18.47
N VAL A 19 -17.01 -0.81 -19.47
CA VAL A 19 -15.91 -1.77 -19.26
C VAL A 19 -14.84 -1.19 -18.35
N PHE A 20 -14.45 0.07 -18.53
CA PHE A 20 -13.51 0.76 -17.67
C PHE A 20 -14.03 0.88 -16.22
N ALA A 21 -15.31 1.22 -16.04
CA ALA A 21 -15.93 1.29 -14.72
C ALA A 21 -16.02 -0.08 -14.03
N LEU A 22 -16.27 -1.16 -14.78
CA LEU A 22 -16.24 -2.53 -14.26
C LEU A 22 -14.82 -2.96 -13.83
N SER A 23 -13.79 -2.58 -14.58
CA SER A 23 -12.39 -2.85 -14.21
C SER A 23 -11.93 -2.08 -12.96
N CYS A 24 -12.53 -0.94 -12.66
CA CYS A 24 -12.29 -0.20 -11.41
C CYS A 24 -13.03 -0.79 -10.19
N LEU A 25 -13.89 -1.79 -10.39
CA LEU A 25 -14.77 -2.31 -9.34
C LEU A 25 -14.21 -3.53 -8.59
N GLU A 26 -13.02 -4.01 -8.92
CA GLU A 26 -12.31 -4.99 -8.10
C GLU A 26 -11.87 -4.36 -6.78
N LYS A 27 -12.79 -4.35 -5.82
CA LYS A 27 -12.46 -4.15 -4.41
C LYS A 27 -11.80 -5.44 -3.91
N ASN A 28 -10.48 -5.38 -3.76
CA ASN A 28 -9.75 -6.36 -2.98
C ASN A 28 -10.27 -6.29 -1.53
N GLU A 29 -10.99 -7.32 -1.06
CA GLU A 29 -11.37 -7.42 0.35
C GLU A 29 -10.09 -7.63 1.16
N GLN A 30 -9.53 -6.51 1.62
CA GLN A 30 -8.28 -6.50 2.36
C GLN A 30 -8.55 -6.98 3.78
N GLN A 31 -8.10 -8.19 4.08
CA GLN A 31 -8.18 -8.75 5.43
C GLN A 31 -7.27 -7.94 6.35
N VAL A 32 -7.85 -7.18 7.28
CA VAL A 32 -7.09 -6.35 8.23
C VAL A 32 -6.31 -7.27 9.15
N TYR A 33 -4.98 -7.30 8.99
CA TYR A 33 -4.11 -8.06 9.87
C TYR A 33 -4.03 -7.41 11.25
N ARG A 34 -4.08 -8.24 12.29
CA ARG A 34 -3.89 -7.82 13.68
C ARG A 34 -2.83 -8.70 14.32
N LEU A 35 -1.77 -8.06 14.81
CA LEU A 35 -0.73 -8.74 15.58
C LEU A 35 -1.34 -9.42 16.81
N LYS A 36 -1.07 -10.70 16.95
CA LYS A 36 -1.43 -11.49 18.13
C LYS A 36 -0.47 -11.19 19.28
N LYS A 37 -0.87 -11.57 20.49
CA LYS A 37 -0.09 -11.29 21.72
C LYS A 37 1.25 -12.02 21.75
N ASP A 38 1.29 -13.24 21.25
CA ASP A 38 2.49 -14.06 21.08
C ASP A 38 3.46 -13.45 20.06
N GLU A 39 2.94 -12.92 18.93
CA GLU A 39 3.76 -12.22 17.94
C GLU A 39 4.37 -10.92 18.52
N LEU A 40 3.57 -10.13 19.25
CA LEU A 40 4.03 -8.93 19.94
C LEU A 40 5.11 -9.21 20.99
N ALA A 41 5.08 -10.37 21.63
CA ALA A 41 6.05 -10.75 22.65
C ALA A 41 7.44 -11.07 22.08
N LEU A 42 7.53 -11.35 20.78
CA LEU A 42 8.80 -11.64 20.09
C LEU A 42 9.52 -10.37 19.63
N LEU A 43 8.82 -9.24 19.54
CA LEU A 43 9.35 -8.01 18.97
C LEU A 43 10.41 -7.35 19.87
N GLN A 44 11.45 -6.81 19.23
CA GLN A 44 12.51 -6.04 19.85
C GLN A 44 12.70 -4.69 19.14
N PRO A 45 13.06 -3.61 19.87
CA PRO A 45 13.45 -2.36 19.23
C PRO A 45 14.65 -2.59 18.30
N GLY A 46 14.59 -2.02 17.10
CA GLY A 46 15.58 -2.24 16.04
C GLY A 46 15.18 -3.32 15.02
N ASP A 47 14.18 -4.14 15.31
CA ASP A 47 13.66 -5.11 14.35
C ASP A 47 13.12 -4.43 13.08
N ILE A 48 13.34 -5.07 11.94
CA ILE A 48 12.79 -4.61 10.65
C ILE A 48 11.44 -5.28 10.44
N ILE A 49 10.43 -4.45 10.20
CA ILE A 49 9.09 -4.91 9.81
C ILE A 49 8.87 -4.67 8.31
N LEU A 50 8.36 -5.68 7.62
CA LEU A 50 8.08 -5.68 6.19
C LEU A 50 6.58 -5.85 5.98
N ARG A 51 6.01 -5.18 4.98
CA ARG A 51 4.63 -5.40 4.55
C ARG A 51 4.45 -5.25 3.05
N LYS A 52 3.37 -5.83 2.56
CA LYS A 52 2.84 -5.59 1.21
C LYS A 52 1.71 -4.57 1.30
N GLY A 53 1.94 -3.38 0.77
CA GLY A 53 0.89 -2.40 0.60
C GLY A 53 -0.03 -2.78 -0.56
N THR A 54 -1.23 -2.21 -0.60
CA THR A 54 -2.24 -2.55 -1.61
C THR A 54 -2.43 -1.49 -2.70
N GLY A 55 -1.76 -0.34 -2.56
CA GLY A 55 -1.77 0.72 -3.56
C GLY A 55 -1.15 0.28 -4.89
N SER A 56 -1.47 1.01 -5.96
CA SER A 56 -0.92 0.75 -7.30
C SER A 56 0.62 0.80 -7.33
N LEU A 57 1.23 1.72 -6.58
CA LEU A 57 2.68 1.77 -6.43
C LEU A 57 3.23 0.54 -5.70
N SER A 58 2.54 0.08 -4.66
CA SER A 58 2.91 -1.13 -3.92
C SER A 58 2.89 -2.37 -4.82
N GLN A 59 1.87 -2.50 -5.67
CA GLN A 59 1.78 -3.57 -6.67
C GLN A 59 2.89 -3.46 -7.72
N ALA A 60 3.24 -2.25 -8.16
CA ALA A 60 4.36 -2.06 -9.09
C ALA A 60 5.71 -2.48 -8.48
N ILE A 61 5.94 -2.18 -7.19
CA ILE A 61 7.14 -2.62 -6.47
C ILE A 61 7.16 -4.15 -6.33
N ASP A 62 6.06 -4.75 -5.89
CA ASP A 62 5.90 -6.21 -5.76
C ASP A 62 6.15 -6.95 -7.08
N ASN A 63 5.64 -6.41 -8.20
CA ASN A 63 5.85 -6.98 -9.53
C ASN A 63 7.28 -6.81 -10.06
N TYR A 64 8.02 -5.83 -9.57
CA TYR A 64 9.41 -5.58 -9.97
C TYR A 64 10.39 -6.41 -9.13
N LEU A 65 10.04 -6.72 -7.89
CA LEU A 65 10.81 -7.56 -7.00
C LEU A 65 10.67 -9.04 -7.40
N ASP A 66 11.58 -9.85 -6.86
CA ASP A 66 11.53 -11.30 -7.03
C ASP A 66 10.16 -11.83 -6.53
N PRO A 67 9.46 -12.70 -7.28
CA PRO A 67 8.16 -13.25 -6.87
C PRO A 67 8.14 -13.88 -5.47
N TRP A 68 9.28 -14.33 -4.96
CA TRP A 68 9.39 -14.87 -3.61
C TRP A 68 9.36 -13.81 -2.51
N LEU A 69 9.63 -12.55 -2.84
CA LEU A 69 9.71 -11.43 -1.91
C LEU A 69 8.50 -10.51 -2.08
N SER A 70 7.34 -10.95 -1.56
CA SER A 70 6.11 -10.15 -1.64
C SER A 70 6.07 -9.03 -0.60
N VAL A 71 6.83 -7.97 -0.85
CA VAL A 71 7.03 -6.82 0.04
C VAL A 71 7.04 -5.55 -0.80
N SER A 72 6.43 -4.48 -0.30
CA SER A 72 6.50 -3.18 -0.96
C SER A 72 6.86 -2.03 -0.03
N HIS A 73 6.88 -2.27 1.28
CA HIS A 73 7.07 -1.25 2.28
C HIS A 73 7.74 -1.82 3.52
N ILE A 74 8.58 -1.01 4.17
CA ILE A 74 9.41 -1.43 5.30
C ILE A 74 9.46 -0.35 6.38
N GLY A 75 9.83 -0.73 7.60
CA GLY A 75 10.10 0.18 8.69
C GLY A 75 10.93 -0.46 9.79
N ILE A 76 11.35 0.34 10.76
CA ILE A 76 12.12 -0.10 11.92
C ILE A 76 11.25 0.05 13.17
N LEU A 77 11.19 -1.02 13.97
CA LEU A 77 10.47 -1.03 15.24
C LEU A 77 11.22 -0.21 16.29
N SER A 78 10.49 0.62 17.00
CA SER A 78 10.98 1.42 18.11
C SER A 78 9.93 1.50 19.21
N ARG A 79 10.30 2.08 20.35
CA ARG A 79 9.40 2.35 21.46
C ARG A 79 9.41 3.83 21.80
N ASN A 80 8.22 4.37 22.04
CA ASN A 80 8.07 5.68 22.66
C ASN A 80 8.53 5.64 24.13
N ALA A 81 8.66 6.83 24.73
CA ALA A 81 9.00 6.98 26.14
C ALA A 81 7.95 6.35 27.09
N ASP A 82 6.69 6.25 26.67
CA ASP A 82 5.61 5.57 27.39
C ASP A 82 5.59 4.05 27.18
N GLY A 83 6.54 3.52 26.40
CA GLY A 83 6.67 2.10 26.10
C GLY A 83 5.81 1.60 24.93
N SER A 84 4.98 2.45 24.32
CA SER A 84 4.15 2.08 23.16
C SER A 84 5.00 1.74 21.93
N TRP A 85 4.55 0.74 21.16
CA TRP A 85 5.23 0.30 19.94
C TRP A 85 4.96 1.24 18.78
N VAL A 86 6.03 1.60 18.07
CA VAL A 86 5.97 2.47 16.90
C VAL A 86 6.87 1.96 15.80
N VAL A 87 6.53 2.35 14.57
CA VAL A 87 7.33 2.06 13.38
C VAL A 87 7.86 3.37 12.83
N ILE A 88 9.18 3.46 12.71
CA ILE A 88 9.86 4.54 12.00
C ILE A 88 9.99 4.10 10.54
N HIS A 89 9.43 4.88 9.63
CA HIS A 89 9.46 4.58 8.20
C HIS A 89 9.51 5.86 7.37
N SER A 90 9.93 5.74 6.10
CA SER A 90 9.82 6.84 5.15
C SER A 90 8.62 6.65 4.24
N ILE A 91 7.88 7.71 3.96
CA ILE A 91 6.82 7.70 2.95
C ILE A 91 6.83 9.03 2.18
N SER A 92 6.40 8.99 0.92
CA SER A 92 6.25 10.21 0.13
C SER A 92 5.02 11.02 0.54
N LYS A 93 5.10 12.34 0.46
CA LYS A 93 3.97 13.28 0.59
C LYS A 93 2.76 12.97 -0.30
N HIS A 94 2.97 12.26 -1.40
CA HIS A 94 1.85 11.83 -2.25
C HIS A 94 0.92 10.82 -1.55
N LEU A 95 1.37 10.20 -0.46
CA LEU A 95 0.67 9.17 0.29
C LEU A 95 0.45 9.53 1.78
N SER A 96 0.99 10.66 2.25
CA SER A 96 0.89 11.12 3.64
C SER A 96 0.94 12.65 3.72
N GLU A 97 0.34 13.23 4.76
CA GLU A 97 0.42 14.66 5.04
C GLU A 97 1.87 15.12 5.31
N ALA A 98 2.67 14.25 5.94
CA ALA A 98 4.08 14.48 6.22
C ALA A 98 4.96 13.75 5.20
N ASP A 99 5.93 14.47 4.62
CA ASP A 99 6.88 13.92 3.65
C ASP A 99 8.13 13.37 4.35
N GLY A 100 8.68 12.28 3.82
CA GLY A 100 9.95 11.72 4.26
C GLY A 100 9.80 10.82 5.49
N LEU A 101 10.73 10.97 6.44
CA LEU A 101 10.84 10.12 7.62
C LEU A 101 9.77 10.49 8.66
N GLN A 102 8.99 9.51 9.07
CA GLN A 102 7.93 9.70 10.06
C GLN A 102 7.81 8.48 10.98
N GLN A 103 7.05 8.67 12.06
CA GLN A 103 6.75 7.63 13.04
C GLN A 103 5.24 7.40 13.07
N VAL A 104 4.82 6.14 13.11
CA VAL A 104 3.42 5.74 13.19
C VAL A 104 3.25 4.64 14.23
N ASP A 105 2.05 4.53 14.79
CA ASP A 105 1.68 3.41 15.66
C ASP A 105 1.83 2.06 14.92
N LEU A 106 2.32 1.03 15.62
CA LEU A 106 2.55 -0.29 15.04
C LEU A 106 1.26 -0.94 14.51
N HIS A 107 0.15 -0.83 15.24
CA HIS A 107 -1.12 -1.41 14.79
C HIS A 107 -1.64 -0.71 13.54
N ARG A 108 -1.46 0.61 13.47
CA ARG A 108 -1.78 1.36 12.26
C ARG A 108 -0.92 0.90 11.08
N PHE A 109 0.40 0.79 11.26
CA PHE A 109 1.32 0.35 10.20
C PHE A 109 0.95 -0.99 9.57
N VAL A 110 0.53 -1.97 10.36
CA VAL A 110 0.18 -3.32 9.87
C VAL A 110 -1.24 -3.42 9.30
N SER A 111 -2.09 -2.43 9.56
CA SER A 111 -3.49 -2.40 9.10
C SER A 111 -3.68 -1.70 7.76
N GLU A 112 -2.70 -0.89 7.36
CA GLU A 112 -2.61 -0.18 6.07
C GLU A 112 -1.95 -1.05 4.99
#